data_AF-A0A6A6VG64-F1
#
_entry.id   AF-A0A6A6VG64-F1
#
_cell.length_a   1.000
_cell.length_b   1.000
_cell.length_c   1.000
_cell.angle_alpha   90.00
_cell.angle_beta   90.00
_cell.angle_gamma   90.00
#
_symmetry.space_group_name_H-M   'P 1'
#
loop_
_entity.id
_entity.type
_entity.pdbx_description
1 polymer ?
#
loop_
_entity_poly.entity_id
_entity_poly.type
_entity_poly.pdbx_seq_one_letter_code
_entity_poly.pdbx_strand_id
1 'polypeptide(L)'
;MAEQTLNIPQILAFLLIAYLTIRWLRKPSSSTPASAPQYRQTPDLMARVDDLSAMFPQHDRRTLAWAIQQNRGGPAAIAERILAGHTLERPPPTFLPNLTERAPTTTQPAAQKSAKPDLITRYNLKAKVDAAGEVPSEEGTKKWSQDKEERKKSLAKRREEMILAARRRLVQQDQGSPSA
;
A
#
# COMPACT_ATOMS: atom_id res chain seq x y z
N MET A 1 -65.81 9.47 10.71
CA MET A 1 -65.09 10.52 9.96
C MET A 1 -63.91 10.93 10.83
N ALA A 2 -62.71 10.38 10.59
CA ALA A 2 -61.50 10.82 11.29
C ALA A 2 -60.87 11.91 10.43
N GLU A 3 -61.15 13.17 10.77
CA GLU A 3 -60.49 14.34 10.21
C GLU A 3 -59.02 14.28 10.66
N GLN A 4 -58.18 13.63 9.85
CA GLN A 4 -56.76 13.46 10.14
C GLN A 4 -56.09 14.80 9.87
N THR A 5 -56.02 15.63 10.91
CA THR A 5 -55.33 16.93 10.90
C THR A 5 -53.84 16.68 10.66
N LEU A 6 -53.47 16.64 9.38
CA LEU A 6 -52.11 16.37 8.93
C LEU A 6 -51.24 17.58 9.31
N ASN A 7 -50.66 17.52 10.50
CA ASN A 7 -49.84 18.59 11.03
C ASN A 7 -48.63 18.83 10.12
N ILE A 8 -48.60 19.99 9.48
CA ILE A 8 -47.49 20.51 8.67
C ILE A 8 -46.09 20.23 9.28
N PRO A 9 -45.85 20.42 10.60
CA PRO A 9 -44.55 20.10 11.20
C PRO A 9 -44.19 18.60 11.13
N GLN A 10 -45.18 17.71 11.16
CA GLN A 10 -44.98 16.26 11.10
C GLN A 10 -44.63 15.81 9.68
N ILE A 11 -45.20 16.46 8.65
CA ILE A 11 -44.84 16.25 7.24
C ILE A 11 -43.38 16.66 6.98
N LEU A 12 -42.95 17.79 7.53
CA LEU A 12 -41.55 18.24 7.43
C LEU A 12 -40.58 17.27 8.11
N ALA A 13 -40.92 16.76 9.29
CA ALA A 13 -40.11 15.77 9.99
C ALA A 13 -39.97 14.47 9.17
N PHE A 14 -41.07 13.96 8.60
CA PHE A 14 -41.04 12.79 7.72
C PHE A 14 -40.21 13.01 6.45
N LEU A 15 -40.34 14.17 5.81
CA LEU A 15 -39.53 14.53 4.64
C LEU A 15 -38.04 14.59 4.96
N LEU A 16 -37.67 15.11 6.13
CA LEU A 16 -36.28 15.24 6.55
C LEU A 16 -35.67 13.86 6.84
N ILE A 17 -36.42 12.96 7.49
CA ILE A 17 -36.01 11.57 7.74
C ILE A 17 -35.92 10.78 6.43
N ALA A 18 -36.91 10.92 5.54
CA ALA A 18 -36.90 10.29 4.21
C ALA A 18 -35.73 10.80 3.36
N TYR A 19 -35.45 12.10 3.39
CA TYR A 19 -34.29 12.67 2.72
C TYR A 19 -32.97 12.14 3.31
N LEU A 20 -32.83 12.08 4.64
CA LEU A 20 -31.61 11.56 5.27
C LEU A 20 -31.40 10.07 4.97
N THR A 21 -32.45 9.26 4.97
CA THR A 21 -32.37 7.83 4.64
C THR A 21 -32.00 7.62 3.18
N ILE A 22 -32.63 8.33 2.23
CA ILE A 22 -32.26 8.29 0.80
C ILE A 22 -30.85 8.82 0.58
N ARG A 23 -30.48 9.92 1.24
CA ARG A 23 -29.13 10.52 1.21
C ARG A 23 -28.10 9.54 1.74
N TRP A 24 -28.44 8.74 2.75
CA TRP A 24 -27.57 7.73 3.34
C TRP A 24 -27.49 6.46 2.48
N LEU A 25 -28.60 6.02 1.90
CA LEU A 25 -28.65 4.88 0.97
C LEU A 25 -27.94 5.15 -0.37
N ARG A 26 -27.95 6.41 -0.83
CA ARG A 26 -27.26 6.85 -2.06
C ARG A 26 -25.81 7.26 -1.84
N LYS A 27 -25.36 7.39 -0.58
CA LYS A 27 -23.91 7.36 -0.30
C LYS A 27 -23.48 5.91 -0.51
N PRO A 28 -22.45 5.62 -1.33
CA PRO A 28 -21.95 4.25 -1.41
C PRO A 28 -21.65 3.82 0.02
N SER A 29 -22.25 2.70 0.44
CA SER A 29 -22.01 2.18 1.77
C SER A 29 -20.49 2.16 1.97
N SER A 30 -20.04 2.82 3.03
CA SER A 30 -18.72 2.52 3.55
C SER A 30 -18.84 1.13 4.15
N SER A 31 -18.83 0.13 3.26
CA SER A 31 -18.61 -1.26 3.62
C SER A 31 -17.37 -1.29 4.50
N THR A 32 -17.54 -1.81 5.71
CA THR A 32 -16.49 -2.28 6.60
C THR A 32 -15.25 -2.65 5.81
N PRO A 33 -14.06 -2.08 6.10
CA PRO A 33 -12.85 -2.48 5.40
C PRO A 33 -12.50 -3.89 5.86
N ALA A 34 -13.01 -4.92 5.17
CA ALA A 34 -12.17 -6.06 4.87
C ALA A 34 -10.88 -5.45 4.32
N SER A 35 -9.76 -5.79 4.95
CA SER A 35 -8.45 -5.19 4.70
C SER A 35 -7.99 -5.45 3.26
N ALA A 36 -8.53 -4.70 2.31
CA ALA A 36 -7.99 -4.53 0.98
C ALA A 36 -7.14 -3.26 1.06
N PRO A 37 -5.82 -3.34 0.83
CA PRO A 37 -4.98 -2.16 0.88
C PRO A 37 -5.44 -1.19 -0.21
N GLN A 38 -6.02 -0.07 0.24
CA GLN A 38 -6.29 1.11 -0.56
C GLN A 38 -4.95 1.73 -0.99
N TYR A 39 -4.36 1.16 -2.03
CA TYR A 39 -3.34 1.83 -2.81
C TYR A 39 -4.02 2.38 -4.06
N ARG A 40 -4.64 3.55 -3.92
CA ARG A 40 -4.95 4.42 -5.06
C ARG A 40 -3.66 5.13 -5.49
N GLN A 41 -2.78 4.35 -6.11
CA GLN A 41 -1.98 4.76 -7.25
C GLN A 41 -1.93 3.52 -8.15
N THR A 42 -2.30 3.64 -9.41
CA THR A 42 -1.86 2.69 -10.43
C THR A 42 -0.37 2.93 -10.67
N PRO A 43 0.52 2.10 -10.11
CA PRO A 43 1.66 1.59 -10.86
C PRO A 43 2.11 0.21 -10.33
N ASP A 44 1.22 -0.77 -10.29
CA ASP A 44 1.71 -2.15 -10.29
C ASP A 44 0.88 -3.04 -11.21
N LEU A 45 0.71 -2.55 -12.44
CA LEU A 45 0.29 -3.39 -13.56
C LEU A 45 1.25 -4.59 -13.67
N MET A 46 2.55 -4.37 -13.42
CA MET A 46 3.58 -5.40 -13.49
C MET A 46 3.34 -6.54 -12.49
N ALA A 47 3.20 -6.27 -11.19
CA ALA A 47 2.95 -7.35 -10.22
C ALA A 47 1.64 -8.09 -10.51
N ARG A 48 0.59 -7.38 -10.96
CA ARG A 48 -0.68 -8.03 -11.33
C ARG A 48 -0.51 -8.95 -12.55
N VAL A 49 0.30 -8.53 -13.53
CA VAL A 49 0.64 -9.36 -14.69
C VAL A 49 1.52 -10.53 -14.28
N ASP A 50 2.49 -10.31 -13.38
CA ASP A 50 3.38 -11.36 -12.89
C ASP A 50 2.61 -12.43 -12.12
N ASP A 51 1.71 -12.05 -11.21
CA ASP A 51 0.80 -12.95 -10.50
C ASP A 51 -0.02 -13.81 -11.47
N LEU A 52 -0.64 -13.18 -12.48
CA LEU A 52 -1.42 -13.88 -13.49
C LEU A 52 -0.55 -14.77 -14.39
N SER A 53 0.68 -14.35 -14.70
CA SER A 53 1.60 -15.14 -15.51
C SER A 53 2.07 -16.40 -14.78
N ALA A 54 2.16 -16.35 -13.44
CA ALA A 54 2.48 -17.52 -12.63
C ALA A 54 1.33 -18.54 -12.59
N MET A 55 0.07 -18.08 -12.61
CA MET A 55 -1.11 -18.96 -12.62
C MET A 55 -1.44 -19.49 -14.02
N PHE A 56 -1.22 -18.68 -15.05
CA PHE A 56 -1.60 -18.96 -16.44
C PHE A 56 -0.42 -18.77 -17.40
N PRO A 57 0.62 -19.62 -17.33
CA PRO A 57 1.82 -19.49 -18.16
C PRO A 57 1.56 -19.61 -19.68
N GLN A 58 0.41 -20.17 -20.07
CA GLN A 58 -0.01 -20.29 -21.46
C GLN A 58 -0.50 -18.97 -22.09
N HIS A 59 -0.69 -17.91 -21.29
CA HIS A 59 -1.13 -16.61 -21.78
C HIS A 59 0.01 -15.59 -21.78
N ASP A 60 0.15 -14.87 -22.89
CA ASP A 60 1.17 -13.84 -23.02
C ASP A 60 0.91 -12.68 -22.04
N ARG A 61 2.00 -12.17 -21.44
CA ARG A 61 1.99 -11.05 -20.48
C ARG A 61 1.31 -9.82 -21.07
N ARG A 62 1.48 -9.57 -22.37
CA ARG A 62 0.84 -8.45 -23.07
C ARG A 62 -0.68 -8.59 -23.14
N THR A 63 -1.16 -9.80 -23.37
CA THR A 63 -2.59 -10.14 -23.39
C THR A 63 -3.21 -10.00 -22.00
N LEU A 64 -2.50 -10.44 -20.96
CA LEU A 64 -2.90 -10.26 -19.57
C LEU A 64 -2.95 -8.77 -19.18
N ALA A 65 -1.93 -7.99 -19.55
CA ALA A 65 -1.90 -6.55 -19.31
C ALA A 65 -3.09 -5.82 -19.94
N TRP A 66 -3.44 -6.20 -21.17
CA TRP A 66 -4.60 -5.66 -21.87
C TRP A 66 -5.92 -6.04 -21.20
N ALA A 67 -6.05 -7.30 -20.76
CA ALA A 67 -7.23 -7.75 -20.04
C ALA A 67 -7.40 -7.09 -18.67
N ILE A 68 -6.29 -6.77 -17.98
CA ILE A 68 -6.26 -5.99 -16.72
C ILE A 68 -6.69 -4.54 -16.98
N GLN A 69 -6.34 -3.98 -18.13
CA GLN A 69 -6.77 -2.63 -18.47
C GLN A 69 -8.27 -2.57 -18.79
N GLN A 70 -8.80 -3.59 -19.46
CA GLN A 70 -10.22 -3.63 -19.84
C GLN A 70 -11.14 -4.03 -18.70
N ASN A 71 -10.69 -4.95 -17.82
CA ASN A 71 -11.46 -5.39 -16.67
C ASN A 71 -11.11 -4.56 -15.44
N ARG A 72 -12.08 -3.78 -14.95
CA ARG A 72 -11.91 -2.97 -13.71
C ARG A 72 -11.90 -3.80 -12.41
N GLY A 73 -12.06 -5.11 -12.51
CA GLY A 73 -11.75 -6.06 -11.42
C GLY A 73 -10.31 -6.50 -11.56
N GLY A 74 -9.55 -6.55 -10.45
CA GLY A 74 -8.12 -6.86 -10.45
C GLY A 74 -7.76 -8.26 -10.99
N PRO A 75 -6.54 -8.76 -10.75
CA PRO A 75 -6.07 -10.03 -11.33
C PRO A 75 -7.00 -11.22 -11.04
N ALA A 76 -7.65 -11.25 -9.88
CA ALA A 76 -8.63 -12.29 -9.52
C ALA A 76 -9.84 -12.36 -10.47
N ALA A 77 -10.38 -11.22 -10.90
CA ALA A 77 -11.54 -11.21 -11.81
C ALA A 77 -11.19 -11.78 -13.19
N ILE A 78 -9.93 -11.62 -13.61
CA ILE A 78 -9.43 -12.20 -14.86
C ILE A 78 -9.20 -13.70 -14.68
N ALA A 79 -8.64 -14.12 -13.55
CA ALA A 79 -8.47 -15.54 -13.24
C ALA A 79 -9.81 -16.28 -13.28
N GLU A 80 -10.84 -15.75 -12.61
CA GLU A 80 -12.20 -16.32 -12.62
C GLU A 80 -12.78 -16.42 -14.03
N ARG A 81 -12.57 -15.40 -14.87
CA ARG A 81 -13.05 -15.38 -16.26
C ARG A 81 -12.34 -16.41 -17.14
N ILE A 82 -11.03 -16.60 -16.95
CA ILE A 82 -10.25 -17.64 -17.65
C ILE A 82 -10.74 -19.02 -17.22
N LEU A 83 -10.95 -19.23 -15.91
CA LEU A 83 -11.48 -20.50 -15.38
C LEU A 83 -12.91 -20.78 -15.85
N ALA A 84 -13.73 -19.75 -16.05
CA ALA A 84 -15.07 -19.87 -16.62
C ALA A 84 -15.08 -20.22 -18.12
N GLY A 85 -13.91 -20.44 -18.74
CA GLY A 85 -13.77 -20.86 -20.14
C GLY A 85 -13.77 -19.69 -21.13
N HIS A 86 -13.65 -18.45 -20.66
CA HIS A 86 -13.59 -17.30 -21.54
C HIS A 86 -12.16 -17.03 -22.01
N THR A 87 -11.95 -16.98 -23.33
CA THR A 87 -10.65 -16.69 -23.93
C THR A 87 -10.32 -15.20 -23.82
N LEU A 88 -9.08 -14.85 -23.47
CA LEU A 88 -8.66 -13.44 -23.48
C LEU A 88 -8.57 -12.94 -24.93
N GLU A 89 -9.15 -11.76 -25.18
CA GLU A 89 -9.09 -11.12 -26.49
C GLU A 89 -7.66 -10.62 -26.77
N ARG A 90 -7.24 -10.75 -28.03
CA ARG A 90 -5.88 -10.43 -28.46
C ARG A 90 -5.72 -8.89 -28.48
N PRO A 91 -4.71 -8.33 -27.80
CA PRO A 91 -4.52 -6.89 -27.77
C PRO A 91 -4.26 -6.32 -29.17
N PRO A 92 -4.77 -5.12 -29.49
CA PRO A 92 -4.45 -4.45 -30.74
C PRO A 92 -2.95 -4.16 -30.83
N PRO A 93 -2.36 -4.11 -32.05
CA PRO A 93 -0.93 -3.92 -32.23
C PRO A 93 -0.41 -2.59 -31.68
N THR A 94 -1.28 -1.59 -31.52
CA THR A 94 -0.98 -0.28 -30.93
C THR A 94 -0.87 -0.32 -29.41
N PHE A 95 -1.24 -1.43 -28.76
CA PHE A 95 -1.18 -1.55 -27.31
C PHE A 95 0.25 -1.78 -26.82
N LEU A 96 0.81 -0.74 -26.21
CA LEU A 96 2.11 -0.78 -25.52
C LEU A 96 1.84 -0.64 -24.02
N PRO A 97 1.83 -1.75 -23.25
CA PRO A 97 1.64 -1.67 -21.82
C PRO A 97 2.82 -0.88 -21.22
N ASN A 98 2.52 0.16 -20.45
CA ASN A 98 3.53 0.93 -19.72
C ASN A 98 3.95 0.11 -18.49
N LEU A 99 4.73 -0.93 -18.75
CA LEU A 99 5.44 -1.72 -17.75
C LEU A 99 6.65 -0.88 -17.38
N THR A 100 6.56 -0.09 -16.31
CA THR A 100 7.73 0.59 -15.77
C THR A 100 8.69 -0.51 -15.32
N GLU A 101 9.69 -0.83 -16.15
CA GLU A 101 10.66 -1.90 -15.88
C GLU A 101 11.31 -1.65 -14.52
N ARG A 102 11.03 -2.53 -13.57
CA ARG A 102 11.94 -2.72 -12.45
C ARG A 102 13.17 -3.42 -13.04
N ALA A 103 14.25 -2.65 -13.24
CA ALA A 103 15.52 -3.16 -13.72
C ALA A 103 15.90 -4.46 -12.98
N PRO A 104 16.39 -5.50 -13.69
CA PRO A 104 16.79 -6.75 -13.07
C PRO A 104 17.91 -6.47 -12.07
N THR A 105 17.81 -7.04 -10.87
CA THR A 105 18.87 -7.02 -9.85
C THR A 105 20.08 -7.79 -10.35
N THR A 106 20.90 -7.14 -11.16
CA THR A 106 22.31 -7.51 -11.38
C THR A 106 23.13 -6.77 -10.34
N THR A 107 23.94 -7.53 -9.60
CA THR A 107 25.08 -7.15 -8.76
C THR A 107 25.28 -5.64 -8.56
N GLN A 108 25.00 -5.16 -7.35
CA GLN A 108 25.31 -3.79 -6.92
C GLN A 108 26.79 -3.47 -7.18
N PRO A 109 27.12 -2.48 -8.04
CA PRO A 109 28.37 -1.75 -7.88
C PRO A 109 28.27 -0.94 -6.58
N ALA A 110 29.38 -0.84 -5.84
CA ALA A 110 29.46 -0.07 -4.61
C ALA A 110 28.78 1.31 -4.75
N ALA A 111 27.82 1.56 -3.87
CA ALA A 111 27.00 2.76 -3.88
C ALA A 111 27.87 4.02 -3.93
N GLN A 112 27.79 4.75 -5.05
CA GLN A 112 28.17 6.16 -5.05
C GLN A 112 27.30 6.85 -3.99
N LYS A 113 27.96 7.31 -2.93
CA LYS A 113 27.37 8.03 -1.79
C LYS A 113 26.62 9.24 -2.35
N SER A 114 25.32 9.09 -2.59
CA SER A 114 24.49 10.23 -2.99
C SER A 114 24.58 11.27 -1.88
N ALA A 115 24.86 12.53 -2.24
CA ALA A 115 24.94 13.71 -1.37
C ALA A 115 23.60 14.08 -0.71
N LYS A 116 22.89 13.08 -0.17
CA LYS A 116 21.66 13.22 0.59
C LYS A 116 22.07 13.53 2.04
N PRO A 117 21.32 14.41 2.74
CA PRO A 117 21.58 14.69 4.14
C PRO A 117 21.48 13.40 4.97
N ASP A 118 22.42 13.22 5.90
CA ASP A 118 22.51 12.03 6.75
C ASP A 118 21.19 11.75 7.48
N LEU A 119 20.82 10.48 7.59
CA LEU A 119 19.60 10.05 8.29
C LEU A 119 19.55 10.57 9.75
N ILE A 120 20.70 10.69 10.41
CA ILE A 120 20.82 11.25 11.75
C ILE A 120 20.37 12.72 11.78
N THR A 121 20.73 13.51 10.76
CA THR A 121 20.32 14.91 10.65
C THR A 121 18.85 15.05 10.29
N ARG A 122 18.37 14.24 9.34
CA ARG A 122 16.97 14.25 8.89
C ARG A 122 15.97 13.93 9.99
N TYR A 123 16.35 13.04 10.91
CA TYR A 123 15.51 12.62 12.03
C TYR A 123 15.92 13.24 13.37
N ASN A 124 16.82 14.22 13.37
CA ASN A 124 17.30 14.90 14.59
C ASN A 124 17.80 13.94 15.69
N LEU A 125 18.51 12.87 15.30
CA LEU A 125 18.93 11.80 16.22
C LEU A 125 20.29 12.05 16.89
N LYS A 126 20.88 13.23 16.73
CA LYS A 126 22.23 13.55 17.22
C LYS A 126 22.39 13.28 18.73
N ALA A 127 21.49 13.81 19.55
CA ALA A 127 21.53 13.62 21.01
C ALA A 127 21.46 12.14 21.45
N LYS A 128 20.80 11.26 20.67
CA LYS A 128 20.72 9.82 20.94
C LYS A 128 21.97 9.06 20.49
N VAL A 129 22.71 9.59 19.53
CA VAL A 129 24.00 9.05 19.08
C VAL A 129 25.09 9.37 20.10
N ASP A 130 25.06 10.58 20.69
CA ASP A 130 26.04 10.97 21.71
C ASP A 130 25.83 10.22 23.05
N ALA A 131 24.59 9.82 23.35
CA ALA A 131 24.23 9.03 24.52
C ALA A 131 24.41 7.49 24.34
N ALA A 132 25.15 7.04 23.32
CA ALA A 132 25.18 5.65 22.83
C ALA A 132 25.95 4.65 23.72
N GLY A 133 25.58 4.52 24.99
CA GLY A 133 26.06 3.44 25.86
C GLY A 133 25.12 2.23 25.89
N GLU A 134 23.81 2.43 26.05
CA GLU A 134 22.94 1.30 26.40
C GLU A 134 21.51 1.59 25.96
N VAL A 135 20.99 0.82 25.01
CA VAL A 135 19.55 0.78 24.75
C VAL A 135 19.17 -0.70 24.70
N PRO A 136 18.36 -1.18 25.65
CA PRO A 136 17.92 -2.56 25.67
C PRO A 136 17.10 -2.84 24.41
N SER A 137 17.43 -3.95 23.74
CA SER A 137 16.62 -4.50 22.66
C SER A 137 15.31 -4.98 23.26
N GLU A 138 14.30 -4.10 23.31
CA GLU A 138 12.96 -4.53 23.70
C GLU A 138 12.38 -5.39 22.58
N GLU A 139 12.56 -6.70 22.72
CA GLU A 139 11.87 -7.76 21.98
C GLU A 139 10.40 -7.84 22.42
N GLY A 140 9.70 -6.71 22.33
CA GLY A 140 8.26 -6.65 22.47
C GLY A 140 7.60 -7.25 21.24
N THR A 141 6.75 -8.26 21.45
CA THR A 141 5.91 -8.91 20.43
C THR A 141 5.41 -7.92 19.38
N LYS A 142 5.64 -8.23 18.10
CA LYS A 142 5.34 -7.38 16.93
C LYS A 142 3.83 -7.24 16.70
N LYS A 143 3.07 -6.80 17.70
CA LYS A 143 1.64 -6.51 17.56
C LYS A 143 1.49 -5.10 17.02
N TRP A 144 0.75 -4.98 15.93
CA TRP A 144 0.44 -3.71 15.34
C TRP A 144 -0.68 -3.03 16.14
N SER A 145 -0.50 -1.79 16.61
CA SER A 145 -1.56 -1.06 17.34
C SER A 145 -2.72 -0.70 16.42
N GLN A 146 -3.96 -0.90 16.87
CA GLN A 146 -5.15 -0.53 16.09
C GLN A 146 -5.32 1.00 16.00
N ASP A 147 -4.77 1.75 16.95
CA ASP A 147 -4.76 3.20 16.93
C ASP A 147 -3.74 3.79 15.96
N LYS A 148 -4.19 4.75 15.14
CA LYS A 148 -3.39 5.40 14.09
C LYS A 148 -2.21 6.18 14.65
N GLU A 149 -2.40 6.90 15.74
CA GLU A 149 -1.35 7.72 16.34
C GLU A 149 -0.30 6.86 17.05
N GLU A 150 -0.72 5.82 17.76
CA GLU A 150 0.19 4.81 18.34
C GLU A 150 0.96 4.06 17.26
N ARG A 151 0.29 3.75 16.13
CA ARG A 151 0.88 3.12 14.95
C ARG A 151 2.02 3.99 14.41
N LYS A 152 1.77 5.29 14.24
CA LYS A 152 2.78 6.23 13.74
C LYS A 152 3.97 6.34 14.71
N LYS A 153 3.70 6.46 16.01
CA LYS A 153 4.73 6.56 17.05
C LYS A 153 5.60 5.30 17.12
N SER A 154 5.00 4.12 17.09
CA SER A 154 5.74 2.85 17.11
C SER A 154 6.59 2.66 15.86
N LEU A 155 6.09 3.03 14.68
CA LEU A 155 6.89 3.01 13.44
C LEU A 155 8.03 4.03 13.47
N ALA A 156 7.81 5.22 14.02
CA ALA A 156 8.88 6.21 14.19
C ALA A 156 9.98 5.65 15.09
N LYS A 157 9.63 5.11 16.26
CA LYS A 157 10.59 4.46 17.18
C LYS A 157 11.42 3.37 16.50
N ARG A 158 10.77 2.44 15.79
CA ARG A 158 11.47 1.36 15.05
C ARG A 158 12.42 1.89 13.98
N ARG A 159 12.07 2.98 13.30
CA ARG A 159 12.95 3.62 12.30
C ARG A 159 14.17 4.26 12.98
N GLU A 160 13.96 4.95 14.09
CA GLU A 160 15.05 5.56 14.86
C GLU A 160 16.01 4.49 15.39
N GLU A 161 15.49 3.42 15.98
CA GLU A 161 16.27 2.26 16.45
C GLU A 161 17.08 1.62 15.33
N MET A 162 16.47 1.42 14.16
CA MET A 162 17.15 0.88 12.98
C MET A 162 18.30 1.78 12.52
N ILE A 163 18.09 3.10 12.50
CA ILE A 163 19.13 4.06 12.10
C ILE A 163 20.30 4.03 13.09
N LEU A 164 20.01 3.98 14.39
CA LEU A 164 21.04 3.89 15.43
C LEU A 164 21.81 2.56 15.37
N ALA A 165 21.11 1.43 15.21
CA ALA A 165 21.72 0.12 15.06
C ALA A 165 22.60 0.03 13.80
N ALA A 166 22.14 0.58 12.68
CA ALA A 166 22.93 0.66 11.45
C ALA A 166 24.20 1.51 11.65
N ARG A 167 24.10 2.65 12.36
CA ARG A 167 25.27 3.48 12.68
C ARG A 167 26.27 2.72 13.55
N ARG A 168 25.82 2.00 14.57
CA ARG A 168 26.69 1.17 15.43
C ARG A 168 27.41 0.08 14.61
N ARG A 169 26.69 -0.62 13.73
CA ARG A 169 27.28 -1.64 12.83
C ARG A 169 28.33 -1.05 11.90
N LEU A 170 28.08 0.13 11.34
CA LEU A 170 29.04 0.82 10.48
C LEU A 170 30.33 1.17 11.26
N VAL A 171 30.20 1.74 12.45
CA VAL A 171 31.36 2.07 13.31
C VAL A 171 32.16 0.81 13.66
N GLN A 172 31.49 -0.31 13.97
CA GLN A 172 32.17 -1.59 14.23
C GLN A 172 32.89 -2.15 12.99
N GLN A 173 32.30 -2.00 11.80
CA GLN A 173 32.92 -2.43 10.54
C GLN A 173 34.14 -1.57 10.17
N ASP A 174 34.09 -0.26 10.40
CA ASP A 174 35.22 0.65 10.19
C ASP A 174 36.38 0.35 11.15
N GLN A 175 36.09 -0.05 12.39
CA GLN A 175 37.11 -0.46 13.37
C GLN A 175 37.69 -1.86 13.09
N GLY A 176 36.87 -2.77 12.56
CA GLY A 176 37.27 -4.15 12.24
C GLY A 176 37.90 -4.34 10.86
N SER A 177 37.87 -3.32 10.01
CA SER A 177 38.54 -3.31 8.70
C SER A 177 39.79 -2.45 8.79
N PRO A 178 40.93 -2.95 9.32
CA PRO A 178 42.19 -2.25 9.16
C PRO A 178 42.47 -2.15 7.66
N SER A 179 42.51 -0.91 7.16
CA SER A 179 42.88 -0.58 5.79
C SER A 179 44.19 -1.27 5.40
N ALA A 180 44.10 -2.21 4.46
CA ALA A 180 45.22 -2.74 3.68
C ALA A 180 45.30 -2.00 2.34
#